data_AF-A0A7R8ZYX0-F1
#
_entry.id   AF-A0A7R8ZYX0-F1
#
_cell.length_a   1.000
_cell.length_b   1.000
_cell.length_c   1.000
_cell.angle_alpha   90.00
_cell.angle_beta   90.00
_cell.angle_gamma   90.00
#
_symmetry.space_group_name_H-M   'P 1'
#
loop_
_entity.id
_entity.type
_entity.pdbx_description
1 polymer ?
#
loop_
_entity_poly.entity_id
_entity_poly.type
_entity_poly.pdbx_seq_one_letter_code
_entity_poly.pdbx_strand_id
1 'polypeptide(L)'
;ILQNQLLDLKGNVRVFCRLRPPLANEPPEITAFQTSGPYEIRCFPPGAKSISFTFDRVLNQDVQQEEAFEEVSALLQTALDGYKVCVFAYGQTGSGKTYTMVGDIDGPNRGIIPRATDKIFETIEELKARGR
;
A
#
# COMPACT_ATOMS: atom_id res chain seq x y z
N ILE A 1 -14.04 10.57 15.12
CA ILE A 1 -14.25 9.65 16.27
C ILE A 1 -14.43 8.20 15.81
N LEU A 2 -15.48 7.87 15.03
CA LEU A 2 -15.70 6.50 14.54
C LEU A 2 -14.53 5.94 13.70
N GLN A 3 -13.94 6.75 12.82
CA GLN A 3 -12.81 6.33 11.99
C GLN A 3 -11.54 6.05 12.81
N ASN A 4 -11.28 6.86 13.84
CA ASN A 4 -10.14 6.66 14.75
C ASN A 4 -10.34 5.42 15.63
N GLN A 5 -11.56 5.16 16.13
CA GLN A 5 -11.86 3.93 16.86
C GLN A 5 -11.68 2.67 16.00
N LEU A 6 -12.05 2.74 14.71
CA LEU A 6 -11.87 1.64 13.77
C LEU A 6 -10.38 1.40 13.44
N LEU A 7 -9.58 2.47 13.40
CA LEU A 7 -8.12 2.38 13.22
C LEU A 7 -7.41 1.86 14.47
N ASP A 8 -7.82 2.27 15.66
CA ASP A 8 -7.33 1.75 16.93
C ASP A 8 -7.60 0.23 17.04
N LEU A 9 -8.77 -0.22 16.60
CA LEU A 9 -9.14 -1.64 16.51
C LEU A 9 -8.30 -2.43 15.51
N LYS A 10 -7.83 -1.79 14.43
CA LYS A 10 -6.92 -2.39 13.44
C LYS A 10 -5.45 -2.37 13.89
N GLY A 11 -5.13 -1.67 14.98
CA GLY A 11 -3.77 -1.52 15.49
C GLY A 11 -3.02 -0.31 14.92
N ASN A 12 -2.18 0.29 15.76
CA ASN A 12 -1.41 1.50 15.45
C ASN A 12 -0.30 1.27 14.42
N VAL A 13 0.07 0.02 14.17
CA VAL A 13 1.06 -0.39 13.18
C VAL A 13 0.41 -1.41 12.27
N ARG A 14 0.45 -1.15 10.96
CA ARG A 14 -0.08 -2.03 9.92
C ARG A 14 1.01 -2.36 8.91
N VAL A 15 1.11 -3.62 8.53
CA VAL A 15 2.08 -4.16 7.59
C VAL A 15 1.37 -4.71 6.36
N PHE A 16 1.64 -4.09 5.22
CA PHE A 16 1.11 -4.47 3.93
C PHE A 16 2.21 -5.16 3.12
N CYS A 17 1.90 -6.28 2.49
CA CYS A 17 2.77 -6.91 1.50
C CYS A 17 2.26 -6.53 0.11
N ARG A 18 3.11 -5.97 -0.76
CA ARG A 18 2.75 -5.66 -2.15
C ARG A 18 3.62 -6.43 -3.13
N LEU A 19 2.97 -7.21 -3.98
CA LEU A 19 3.60 -8.02 -5.00
C LEU A 19 3.60 -7.24 -6.30
N ARG A 20 4.79 -6.99 -6.88
CA ARG A 20 4.86 -6.37 -8.19
C ARG A 20 4.64 -7.43 -9.28
N PRO A 21 4.06 -7.05 -10.44
CA PRO A 21 4.07 -7.88 -11.63
C PRO A 21 5.49 -8.27 -12.05
N PRO A 22 5.67 -9.44 -12.69
CA PRO A 22 6.94 -9.82 -13.30
C PRO A 22 7.25 -8.85 -14.46
N LEU A 23 8.53 -8.50 -14.61
CA LEU A 23 8.98 -7.72 -15.77
C LEU A 23 9.22 -8.65 -16.96
N ALA A 24 9.06 -8.15 -18.19
CA ALA A 24 9.21 -8.96 -19.41
C ALA A 24 10.58 -9.65 -19.54
N ASN A 25 11.61 -9.12 -18.89
CA ASN A 25 12.99 -9.63 -18.93
C ASN A 25 13.32 -10.55 -17.74
N GLU A 26 12.35 -10.88 -16.89
CA GLU A 26 12.57 -11.69 -15.70
C GLU A 26 12.27 -13.16 -15.97
N PRO A 27 13.14 -14.08 -15.52
CA PRO A 27 12.89 -15.50 -15.69
C PRO A 27 11.62 -15.91 -14.91
N PRO A 28 10.80 -16.82 -15.47
CA PRO A 28 9.56 -17.28 -14.86
C PRO A 28 9.76 -18.04 -13.53
N GLU A 29 11.01 -18.34 -13.15
CA GLU A 29 11.35 -19.02 -11.89
C GLU A 29 11.28 -18.12 -10.64
N ILE A 30 11.05 -16.80 -10.78
CA ILE A 30 10.92 -15.87 -9.64
C ILE A 30 9.56 -15.98 -8.92
N THR A 31 8.57 -16.67 -9.51
CA THR A 31 7.20 -16.81 -8.97
C THR A 31 6.99 -18.06 -8.12
N ALA A 32 7.86 -18.29 -7.13
CA ALA A 32 7.64 -19.35 -6.15
C ALA A 32 6.80 -18.87 -4.97
N PHE A 33 5.65 -18.24 -5.22
CA PHE A 33 4.74 -17.81 -4.16
C PHE A 33 3.27 -18.01 -4.54
N GLN A 34 2.43 -18.17 -3.53
CA GLN A 34 0.98 -18.29 -3.64
C GLN A 34 0.33 -17.43 -2.58
N THR A 35 -0.70 -16.69 -2.98
CA THR A 35 -1.51 -15.88 -2.05
C THR A 35 -2.69 -16.70 -1.56
N SER A 36 -2.84 -16.80 -0.25
CA SER A 36 -3.92 -17.53 0.44
C SER A 36 -4.88 -16.50 1.03
N GLY A 37 -5.87 -16.10 0.22
CA GLY A 37 -6.73 -14.97 0.57
C GLY A 37 -5.97 -13.64 0.64
N PRO A 38 -6.55 -12.61 1.29
CA PRO A 38 -5.99 -11.27 1.29
C PRO A 38 -5.00 -11.00 2.42
N TYR A 39 -4.65 -12.00 3.24
CA TYR A 39 -3.85 -11.81 4.46
C TYR A 39 -2.62 -12.70 4.54
N GLU A 40 -2.51 -13.74 3.72
CA GLU A 40 -1.42 -14.71 3.79
C GLU A 40 -0.74 -14.86 2.43
N ILE A 41 0.59 -14.92 2.45
CA ILE A 41 1.42 -15.32 1.33
C ILE A 41 2.28 -16.51 1.72
N ARG A 42 2.34 -17.52 0.85
CA ARG A 42 3.17 -18.70 0.99
C ARG A 42 4.27 -18.70 -0.06
N CYS A 43 5.51 -18.80 0.36
CA CYS A 43 6.69 -18.87 -0.51
C CYS A 43 7.21 -20.31 -0.58
N PHE A 44 7.71 -20.73 -1.75
CA PHE A 44 8.18 -22.08 -2.08
C PHE A 44 9.65 -22.07 -2.53
N PRO A 45 10.61 -21.78 -1.64
CA PRO A 45 12.02 -21.75 -2.00
C PRO A 45 12.52 -23.11 -2.54
N PRO A 46 13.36 -23.15 -3.59
CA PRO A 46 13.90 -24.39 -4.13
C PRO A 46 14.69 -25.17 -3.07
N GLY A 47 14.36 -26.45 -2.89
CA GLY A 47 15.06 -27.33 -1.94
C GLY A 47 14.80 -27.05 -0.46
N ALA A 48 13.83 -26.19 -0.13
CA ALA A 48 13.45 -25.87 1.25
C ALA A 48 11.94 -26.03 1.47
N LYS A 49 11.52 -26.10 2.73
CA LYS A 49 10.10 -26.15 3.10
C LYS A 49 9.43 -24.84 2.73
N SER A 50 8.16 -24.91 2.33
CA SER A 50 7.35 -23.72 2.11
C SER A 50 7.22 -22.90 3.39
N ILE A 51 7.27 -21.58 3.27
CA ILE A 51 7.18 -20.63 4.39
C ILE A 51 5.94 -19.76 4.18
N SER A 52 5.06 -19.69 5.16
CA SER A 52 3.90 -18.81 5.16
C SER A 52 4.17 -17.54 5.98
N PHE A 53 3.71 -16.40 5.47
CA PHE A 53 3.75 -15.10 6.13
C PHE A 53 2.36 -14.48 6.15
N THR A 54 2.00 -13.86 7.27
CA THR A 54 0.72 -13.19 7.47
C THR A 54 0.92 -11.68 7.59
N PHE A 55 0.02 -10.92 6.97
CA PHE A 55 0.05 -9.46 6.88
C PHE A 55 -1.36 -8.90 7.12
N ASP A 56 -1.46 -7.59 7.42
CA ASP A 56 -2.75 -6.92 7.51
C ASP A 56 -3.48 -6.87 6.16
N ARG A 57 -2.69 -6.87 5.07
CA ARG A 57 -3.18 -7.04 3.70
C ARG A 57 -2.05 -7.49 2.78
N VAL A 58 -2.38 -8.36 1.84
CA VAL A 58 -1.54 -8.72 0.70
C VAL A 58 -2.15 -8.11 -0.55
N LEU A 59 -1.43 -7.17 -1.16
CA LEU A 59 -1.75 -6.52 -2.42
C LEU A 59 -1.09 -7.34 -3.54
N ASN A 60 -1.90 -8.06 -4.29
CA ASN A 60 -1.45 -8.94 -5.36
C ASN A 60 -0.96 -8.16 -6.59
N GLN A 61 -0.42 -8.89 -7.57
CA GLN A 61 0.18 -8.31 -8.78
C GLN A 61 -0.82 -7.56 -9.65
N ASP A 62 -2.10 -7.91 -9.58
CA ASP A 62 -3.22 -7.29 -10.27
C ASP A 62 -3.67 -5.96 -9.63
N VAL A 63 -3.30 -5.70 -8.38
CA VAL A 63 -3.71 -4.51 -7.63
C VAL A 63 -3.09 -3.24 -8.21
N GLN A 64 -3.96 -2.34 -8.66
CA GLN A 64 -3.55 -1.07 -9.24
C GLN A 64 -3.09 -0.07 -8.18
N GLN A 65 -2.44 1.01 -8.62
CA GLN A 65 -1.96 2.08 -7.72
C GLN A 65 -3.08 2.76 -6.94
N GLU A 66 -4.26 2.87 -7.56
CA GLU A 66 -5.44 3.47 -6.95
C GLU A 66 -5.98 2.63 -5.81
N GLU A 67 -6.18 1.33 -6.04
CA GLU A 67 -6.57 0.37 -5.00
C GLU A 67 -5.55 0.31 -3.85
N ALA A 68 -4.25 0.36 -4.16
CA ALA A 68 -3.21 0.44 -3.14
C ALA A 68 -3.28 1.73 -2.32
N PHE A 69 -3.68 2.85 -2.95
CA PHE A 69 -3.86 4.13 -2.27
C PHE A 69 -5.11 4.13 -1.36
N GLU A 70 -6.20 3.46 -1.74
CA GLU A 70 -7.42 3.37 -0.92
C GLU A 70 -7.12 2.81 0.48
N GLU A 71 -6.27 1.80 0.59
CA GLU A 71 -5.85 1.20 1.87
C GLU A 71 -5.08 2.19 2.77
N VAL A 72 -4.33 3.11 2.15
CA VAL A 72 -3.55 4.16 2.83
C VAL A 72 -4.39 5.42 3.09
N SER A 73 -5.42 5.67 2.29
CA SER A 73 -6.29 6.86 2.38
C SER A 73 -6.94 7.02 3.77
N ALA A 74 -7.23 5.90 4.44
CA ALA A 74 -7.75 5.91 5.80
C ALA A 74 -6.77 6.55 6.79
N LEU A 75 -5.45 6.38 6.60
CA LEU A 75 -4.41 7.01 7.43
C LEU A 75 -4.29 8.51 7.15
N LEU A 76 -4.52 8.93 5.91
CA LEU A 76 -4.50 10.35 5.54
C LEU A 76 -5.57 11.15 6.27
N GLN A 77 -6.76 10.58 6.43
CA GLN A 77 -7.82 11.21 7.23
C GLN A 77 -7.39 11.40 8.69
N THR A 78 -6.74 10.40 9.30
CA THR A 78 -6.20 10.52 10.66
C THR A 78 -5.08 11.56 10.75
N ALA A 79 -4.27 11.72 9.70
CA ALA A 79 -3.29 12.79 9.62
C ALA A 79 -3.95 14.18 9.57
N LEU A 80 -5.04 14.33 8.81
CA LEU A 80 -5.83 15.56 8.73
C LEU A 80 -6.57 15.88 10.04
N ASP A 81 -6.95 14.86 10.81
CA ASP A 81 -7.50 14.98 12.17
C ASP A 81 -6.45 15.42 13.21
N GLY A 82 -5.18 15.61 12.82
CA GLY A 82 -4.12 16.13 13.68
C GLY A 82 -3.23 15.06 14.33
N TYR A 83 -3.35 13.79 13.91
CA TYR A 83 -2.47 12.72 14.40
C TYR A 83 -1.22 12.55 13.53
N LYS A 84 -0.13 12.08 14.12
CA LYS A 84 1.10 11.80 13.39
C LYS A 84 1.00 10.44 12.70
N VAL A 85 1.20 10.42 11.39
CA VAL A 85 1.18 9.20 10.56
C VAL A 85 2.52 9.07 9.84
N CYS A 86 3.03 7.83 9.75
CA CYS A 86 4.23 7.50 8.99
C CYS A 86 3.94 6.31 8.08
N VAL A 87 4.27 6.47 6.79
CA VAL A 87 4.18 5.41 5.77
C VAL A 87 5.55 5.27 5.15
N PHE A 88 6.09 4.05 5.15
CA PHE A 88 7.38 3.74 4.55
C PHE A 88 7.27 2.47 3.71
N ALA A 89 8.01 2.44 2.60
CA ALA A 89 8.12 1.26 1.75
C ALA A 89 9.43 0.53 2.04
N TYR A 90 9.36 -0.78 2.27
CA TYR A 90 10.51 -1.62 2.57
C TYR A 90 10.67 -2.75 1.54
N GLY A 91 11.91 -3.13 1.24
CA GLY A 91 12.23 -4.19 0.29
C GLY A 91 13.55 -3.97 -0.45
N GLN A 92 14.03 -4.99 -1.17
CA GLN A 92 15.26 -4.91 -1.97
C GLN A 92 15.15 -3.93 -3.15
N THR A 93 16.29 -3.54 -3.73
CA THR A 93 16.30 -2.79 -5.00
C THR A 93 15.56 -3.57 -6.08
N GLY A 94 14.71 -2.88 -6.85
CA GLY A 94 13.84 -3.50 -7.86
C GLY A 94 12.52 -4.09 -7.33
N SER A 95 12.25 -4.07 -6.01
CA SER A 95 10.99 -4.61 -5.46
C SER A 95 9.75 -3.73 -5.65
N GLY A 96 9.89 -2.54 -6.25
CA GLY A 96 8.75 -1.62 -6.48
C GLY A 96 8.50 -0.58 -5.40
N LYS A 97 9.47 -0.29 -4.50
CA LYS A 97 9.36 0.78 -3.48
C LYS A 97 9.05 2.15 -4.09
N THR A 98 9.90 2.62 -5.02
CA THR A 98 9.75 3.91 -5.70
C THR A 98 8.47 3.95 -6.52
N TYR A 99 8.14 2.85 -7.20
CA TYR A 99 6.89 2.71 -7.93
C TYR A 99 5.67 2.85 -7.01
N THR A 100 5.71 2.25 -5.81
CA THR A 100 4.61 2.34 -4.85
C THR A 100 4.45 3.75 -4.28
N MET A 101 5.55 4.38 -3.85
CA MET A 101 5.48 5.67 -3.19
C MET A 101 5.30 6.83 -4.17
N VAL A 102 6.01 6.84 -5.29
CA VAL A 102 5.98 7.94 -6.26
C VAL A 102 5.16 7.55 -7.49
N GLY A 103 5.42 6.36 -8.03
CA GLY A 103 4.79 5.91 -9.28
C GLY A 103 5.20 6.77 -10.47
N ASP A 104 4.32 6.85 -11.47
CA ASP A 104 4.48 7.77 -12.59
C ASP A 104 4.20 9.21 -12.13
N ILE A 105 4.98 10.19 -12.59
CA ILE A 105 4.79 11.60 -12.19
C ILE A 105 3.52 12.17 -12.81
N ASP A 106 3.35 11.98 -14.12
CA ASP A 106 2.24 12.53 -14.93
C ASP A 106 1.38 11.45 -15.60
N GLY A 107 1.55 10.19 -15.19
CA GLY A 107 0.87 9.04 -15.77
C GLY A 107 -0.35 8.57 -14.97
N PRO A 108 -1.11 7.59 -15.50
CA PRO A 108 -2.21 6.98 -14.76
C PRO A 108 -1.74 6.20 -13.51
N ASN A 109 -0.47 5.77 -13.48
CA ASN A 109 0.09 4.97 -12.38
C ASN A 109 0.78 5.82 -11.30
N ARG A 110 0.25 7.02 -11.00
CA ARG A 110 0.68 7.84 -9.87
C ARG A 110 0.60 7.05 -8.56
N GLY A 111 1.67 7.12 -7.77
CA GLY A 111 1.81 6.36 -6.51
C GLY A 111 1.12 7.03 -5.32
N ILE A 112 1.49 6.60 -4.12
CA ILE A 112 0.88 7.06 -2.86
C ILE A 112 1.09 8.56 -2.61
N ILE A 113 2.33 9.06 -2.77
CA ILE A 113 2.68 10.46 -2.48
C ILE A 113 1.86 11.44 -3.33
N PRO A 114 1.86 11.36 -4.68
CA PRO A 114 1.10 12.32 -5.48
C PRO A 114 -0.41 12.26 -5.20
N ARG A 115 -0.99 11.05 -5.02
CA ARG A 115 -2.41 10.88 -4.68
C ARG A 115 -2.74 11.44 -3.29
N ALA A 116 -1.84 11.26 -2.32
CA ALA A 116 -1.97 11.82 -0.98
C ALA A 116 -1.96 13.34 -1.01
N THR A 117 -1.04 13.94 -1.76
CA THR A 117 -0.93 15.39 -1.92
C THR A 117 -2.22 15.96 -2.51
N ASP A 118 -2.73 15.38 -3.60
CA ASP A 118 -3.98 15.81 -4.22
C ASP A 118 -5.16 15.71 -3.22
N LYS A 119 -5.26 14.60 -2.48
CA LYS A 119 -6.34 14.40 -1.51
C LYS A 119 -6.31 15.39 -0.35
N ILE A 120 -5.10 15.77 0.09
CA ILE A 120 -4.92 16.80 1.11
C ILE A 120 -5.44 18.14 0.61
N PHE A 121 -5.06 18.56 -0.61
CA PHE A 121 -5.53 19.83 -1.18
C PHE A 121 -7.03 19.83 -1.43
N GLU A 122 -7.59 18.73 -1.96
CA GLU A 122 -9.05 18.57 -2.13
C GLU A 122 -9.76 18.75 -0.78
N THR A 123 -9.27 18.09 0.28
CA THR A 123 -9.89 18.18 1.60
C THR A 123 -9.78 19.59 2.19
N ILE A 124 -8.66 20.30 1.97
CA ILE A 124 -8.49 21.69 2.40
C ILE A 124 -9.51 22.60 1.72
N GLU A 125 -9.71 22.47 0.41
CA GLU A 125 -10.69 23.30 -0.32
C GLU A 125 -12.12 22.98 0.10
N GLU A 126 -12.46 21.71 0.34
CA GLU A 126 -13.75 21.31 0.90
C GLU A 126 -14.01 21.91 2.30
N LEU A 127 -12.99 21.94 3.16
CA LEU A 127 -13.10 22.52 4.50
C LEU A 127 -13.30 24.04 4.44
N LYS A 128 -12.54 24.74 3.59
CA LYS A 128 -12.73 26.17 3.32
C LYS A 128 -14.14 26.48 2.82
N ALA A 129 -14.65 25.68 1.88
CA ALA A 129 -16.01 25.83 1.35
C ALA A 129 -17.09 25.64 2.43
N ARG A 130 -16.80 24.83 3.46
CA ARG A 130 -17.67 24.62 4.63
C ARG A 130 -17.48 25.67 5.73
N GLY A 131 -16.64 26.68 5.52
CA GLY A 131 -16.38 27.75 6.48
C GLY A 131 -15.58 27.31 7.71
N ARG A 132 -14.77 26.26 7.58
CA ARG A 132 -13.85 25.75 8.61
C ARG A 132 -12.39 25.99 8.23
#